data_AF-A0AAX2K6A1-F1
#
_entry.id   AF-A0AAX2K6A1-F1
#
_cell.length_a   1.000
_cell.length_b   1.000
_cell.length_c   1.000
_cell.angle_alpha   90.00
_cell.angle_beta   90.00
_cell.angle_gamma   90.00
#
_symmetry.space_group_name_H-M   'P 1'
#
loop_
_entity.id
_entity.type
_entity.pdbx_description
1 polymer ?
#
loop_
_entity_poly.entity_id
_entity_poly.type
_entity_poly.pdbx_seq_one_letter_code
_entity_poly.pdbx_strand_id
1 'polypeptide(L)'
;MPHSLFSTDTDLTAENLLRLPAEFGCPVWVYDAQIIRRQIAALKQFDVVRFAQKACSNIHILRLMREQGVKVDSVSLGEIERALAAGYNPQTHPDDIVFTADVIDQATLERVSELQIPVNAGSVDMLDQLGLVSPGHRVWLRVNPGFGHGHSQKTNTGGENSKHGIWYTDLPAALDVIQRHHLQLVGIHMHIGSGVDYAHLEQVCGAMVRQVIEFGQDLQAISAGGGLSVPYQQGEEAVDTEHYYGLWNAAREQIARHLATL
;
A
#
# COMPACT_ATOMS: atom_id res chain seq x y z
N MET A 1 0.94 -20.81 6.08
CA MET A 1 1.90 -21.82 6.55
C MET A 1 2.68 -22.27 5.34
N PRO A 2 3.97 -22.63 5.49
CA PRO A 2 4.68 -23.30 4.41
C PRO A 2 3.93 -24.58 4.04
N HIS A 3 3.88 -24.87 2.73
CA HIS A 3 3.28 -26.11 2.25
C HIS A 3 4.27 -27.27 2.41
N SER A 4 3.76 -28.51 2.45
CA SER A 4 4.60 -29.69 2.40
C SER A 4 5.05 -29.94 0.97
N LEU A 5 6.32 -30.28 0.74
CA LEU A 5 6.78 -30.65 -0.62
C LEU A 5 6.10 -31.92 -1.16
N PHE A 6 5.39 -32.67 -0.31
CA PHE A 6 4.63 -33.86 -0.66
C PHE A 6 3.13 -33.59 -0.83
N SER A 7 2.67 -32.35 -0.60
CA SER A 7 1.34 -31.94 -1.02
C SER A 7 1.35 -31.63 -2.52
N THR A 8 0.26 -31.96 -3.21
CA THR A 8 0.15 -31.85 -4.68
C THR A 8 -0.89 -30.81 -5.10
N ASP A 9 -1.24 -29.89 -4.21
CA ASP A 9 -2.18 -28.78 -4.42
C ASP A 9 -1.55 -27.54 -5.08
N THR A 10 -0.22 -27.54 -5.22
CA THR A 10 0.58 -26.48 -5.85
C THR A 10 1.65 -27.09 -6.76
N ASP A 11 2.27 -26.27 -7.60
CA ASP A 11 3.38 -26.71 -8.46
C ASP A 11 4.69 -26.87 -7.68
N LEU A 12 4.75 -26.45 -6.41
CA LEU A 12 5.96 -26.49 -5.57
C LEU A 12 6.17 -27.87 -4.91
N THR A 13 6.03 -28.95 -5.66
CA THR A 13 6.22 -30.33 -5.19
C THR A 13 7.70 -30.73 -5.19
N ALA A 14 8.05 -31.79 -4.45
CA ALA A 14 9.42 -32.32 -4.40
C ALA A 14 9.97 -32.65 -5.80
N GLU A 15 9.17 -33.32 -6.64
CA GLU A 15 9.56 -33.69 -8.01
C GLU A 15 9.76 -32.45 -8.89
N ASN A 16 8.84 -31.49 -8.82
CA ASN A 16 8.95 -30.24 -9.58
C ASN A 16 10.14 -29.40 -9.14
N LEU A 17 10.41 -29.27 -7.84
CA LEU A 17 11.51 -28.45 -7.34
C LEU A 17 12.89 -29.07 -7.60
N LEU A 18 13.02 -30.40 -7.55
CA LEU A 18 14.31 -31.08 -7.71
C LEU A 18 14.94 -30.83 -9.08
N ARG A 19 14.14 -30.68 -10.14
CA ARG A 19 14.63 -30.46 -11.52
C ARG A 19 15.06 -29.01 -11.81
N LEU A 20 14.51 -28.02 -11.10
CA LEU A 20 14.70 -26.60 -11.45
C LEU A 20 16.16 -26.11 -11.34
N PRO A 21 16.95 -26.48 -10.31
CA PRO A 21 18.33 -26.02 -10.23
C PRO A 21 19.23 -26.52 -11.37
N ALA A 22 18.93 -27.70 -11.91
CA ALA A 22 19.66 -28.26 -13.05
C ALA A 22 19.35 -27.51 -14.36
N GLU A 23 18.14 -26.99 -14.50
CA GLU A 23 17.67 -26.27 -15.69
C GLU A 23 18.01 -24.77 -15.64
N PHE A 24 17.83 -24.13 -14.48
CA PHE A 24 17.89 -22.66 -14.32
C PHE A 24 19.08 -22.17 -13.46
N GLY A 25 19.92 -23.08 -12.96
CA GLY A 25 21.04 -22.77 -12.07
C GLY A 25 20.69 -22.77 -10.58
N CYS A 26 21.71 -22.70 -9.72
CA CYS A 26 21.56 -22.75 -8.26
C CYS A 26 22.45 -21.70 -7.57
N PRO A 27 21.92 -20.87 -6.64
CA PRO A 27 20.53 -20.84 -6.15
C PRO A 27 19.53 -20.24 -7.16
N VAL A 28 18.25 -20.60 -7.04
CA VAL A 28 17.15 -20.09 -7.90
C VAL A 28 15.91 -19.77 -7.08
N TRP A 29 15.24 -18.65 -7.40
CA TRP A 29 13.94 -18.27 -6.84
C TRP A 29 12.81 -18.87 -7.68
N VAL A 30 11.82 -19.46 -7.02
CA VAL A 30 10.67 -20.10 -7.68
C VAL A 30 9.39 -19.55 -7.07
N TYR A 31 8.42 -19.23 -7.92
CA TYR A 31 7.13 -18.70 -7.51
C TYR A 31 6.02 -19.50 -8.20
N ASP A 32 4.96 -19.81 -7.45
CA ASP A 32 3.75 -20.41 -8.00
C ASP A 32 2.68 -19.33 -8.20
N ALA A 33 2.26 -19.15 -9.45
CA ALA A 33 1.28 -18.13 -9.83
C ALA A 33 -0.11 -18.38 -9.21
N GLN A 34 -0.52 -19.64 -9.00
CA GLN A 34 -1.81 -19.94 -8.39
C GLN A 34 -1.86 -19.59 -6.91
N ILE A 35 -0.74 -19.73 -6.19
CA ILE A 35 -0.64 -19.24 -4.81
C ILE A 35 -0.90 -17.73 -4.77
N ILE A 36 -0.29 -16.97 -5.68
CA ILE A 36 -0.51 -15.52 -5.78
C ILE A 36 -1.99 -15.21 -6.06
N ARG A 37 -2.61 -15.88 -7.04
CA ARG A 37 -4.04 -15.69 -7.37
C ARG A 37 -4.96 -15.98 -6.18
N ARG A 38 -4.66 -17.03 -5.41
CA ARG A 38 -5.41 -17.37 -4.18
C ARG A 38 -5.34 -16.24 -3.14
N GLN A 39 -4.16 -15.65 -2.92
CA GLN A 39 -4.02 -14.53 -1.98
C GLN A 39 -4.79 -13.28 -2.45
N ILE A 40 -4.81 -13.02 -3.77
CA ILE A 40 -5.62 -11.92 -4.33
C ILE A 40 -7.11 -12.18 -4.10
N ALA A 41 -7.57 -13.40 -4.38
CA ALA A 41 -8.98 -13.78 -4.23
C ALA A 41 -9.50 -13.67 -2.79
N ALA A 42 -8.64 -13.86 -1.78
CA ALA A 42 -8.98 -13.66 -0.37
C ALA A 42 -9.32 -12.18 -0.04
N LEU A 43 -8.81 -11.23 -0.82
CA LEU A 43 -9.05 -9.80 -0.64
C LEU A 43 -10.15 -9.23 -1.56
N LYS A 44 -10.93 -10.09 -2.23
CA LYS A 44 -11.95 -9.69 -3.23
C LYS A 44 -13.05 -8.73 -2.73
N GLN A 45 -13.23 -8.62 -1.41
CA GLN A 45 -14.24 -7.73 -0.81
C GLN A 45 -13.80 -6.26 -0.84
N PHE A 46 -12.49 -6.01 -0.94
CA PHE A 46 -11.96 -4.65 -1.04
C PHE A 46 -12.16 -4.10 -2.46
N ASP A 47 -12.58 -2.82 -2.53
CA ASP A 47 -12.77 -2.11 -3.80
C ASP A 47 -11.47 -2.07 -4.64
N VAL A 48 -10.33 -1.94 -3.96
CA VAL A 48 -9.00 -1.94 -4.57
C VAL A 48 -8.04 -2.77 -3.73
N VAL A 49 -7.44 -3.77 -4.35
CA VAL A 49 -6.18 -4.35 -3.88
C VAL A 49 -5.04 -3.62 -4.59
N ARG A 50 -4.15 -2.97 -3.83
CA ARG A 50 -2.96 -2.30 -4.35
C ARG A 50 -1.71 -3.03 -3.85
N PHE A 51 -1.05 -3.74 -4.75
CA PHE A 51 0.14 -4.52 -4.41
C PHE A 51 1.35 -3.63 -4.14
N ALA A 52 1.96 -3.76 -2.96
CA ALA A 52 3.22 -3.10 -2.61
C ALA A 52 4.40 -3.83 -3.28
N GLN A 53 4.81 -3.36 -4.46
CA GLN A 53 5.74 -4.11 -5.30
C GLN A 53 7.14 -4.29 -4.70
N LYS A 54 7.54 -3.47 -3.72
CA LYS A 54 8.77 -3.66 -2.95
C LYS A 54 8.93 -5.07 -2.35
N ALA A 55 7.81 -5.79 -2.15
CA ALA A 55 7.83 -7.17 -1.67
C ALA A 55 8.26 -8.19 -2.75
N CYS A 56 7.89 -7.96 -4.02
CA CYS A 56 8.29 -8.80 -5.15
C CYS A 56 8.10 -8.04 -6.49
N SER A 57 9.17 -7.44 -7.02
CA SER A 57 9.08 -6.47 -8.13
C SER A 57 9.43 -7.06 -9.51
N ASN A 58 9.34 -8.38 -9.68
CA ASN A 58 9.51 -8.99 -11.00
C ASN A 58 8.36 -8.55 -11.92
N ILE A 59 8.67 -7.97 -13.08
CA ILE A 59 7.66 -7.41 -14.00
C ILE A 59 6.65 -8.45 -14.51
N HIS A 60 6.99 -9.74 -14.53
CA HIS A 60 6.06 -10.82 -14.88
C HIS A 60 5.06 -11.10 -13.76
N ILE A 61 5.48 -10.97 -12.49
CA ILE A 61 4.56 -11.03 -11.36
C ILE A 61 3.68 -9.77 -11.33
N LEU A 62 4.21 -8.60 -11.65
CA LEU A 62 3.39 -7.39 -11.79
C LEU A 62 2.37 -7.48 -12.93
N ARG A 63 2.72 -8.11 -14.06
CA ARG A 63 1.77 -8.44 -15.13
C ARG A 63 0.68 -9.37 -14.63
N LEU A 64 1.03 -10.43 -13.88
CA LEU A 64 0.06 -11.32 -13.23
C LEU A 64 -0.87 -10.54 -12.29
N MET A 65 -0.35 -9.63 -11.45
CA MET A 65 -1.17 -8.78 -10.58
C MET A 65 -2.18 -7.97 -11.40
N ARG A 66 -1.71 -7.26 -12.44
CA ARG A 66 -2.56 -6.46 -13.33
C ARG A 66 -3.63 -7.30 -14.03
N GLU A 67 -3.29 -8.49 -14.50
CA GLU A 67 -4.24 -9.44 -15.12
C GLU A 67 -5.34 -9.89 -14.16
N GLN A 68 -5.13 -9.81 -12.85
CA GLN A 68 -6.15 -10.08 -11.82
C GLN A 68 -6.87 -8.81 -11.35
N GLY A 69 -6.65 -7.65 -12.00
CA GLY A 69 -7.25 -6.37 -11.63
C GLY A 69 -6.59 -5.67 -10.43
N VAL A 70 -5.46 -6.20 -9.94
CA VAL A 70 -4.71 -5.61 -8.82
C VAL A 70 -3.95 -4.37 -9.31
N LYS A 71 -4.08 -3.26 -8.59
CA LYS A 71 -3.32 -2.02 -8.82
C LYS A 71 -1.95 -2.11 -8.14
N VAL A 72 -1.06 -1.14 -8.35
CA VAL A 72 0.31 -1.19 -7.80
C VAL A 72 0.67 0.07 -7.03
N ASP A 73 1.43 -0.12 -5.96
CA ASP A 73 2.10 0.94 -5.19
C ASP A 73 3.59 0.90 -5.53
N SER A 74 4.16 2.06 -5.84
CA SER A 74 5.58 2.23 -6.19
C SER A 74 6.25 3.16 -5.19
N VAL A 75 7.36 2.75 -4.60
CA VAL A 75 8.07 3.54 -3.57
C VAL A 75 9.40 4.14 -4.05
N SER A 76 9.69 4.04 -5.34
CA SER A 76 10.85 4.66 -6.00
C SER A 76 10.59 4.89 -7.49
N LEU A 77 11.39 5.74 -8.13
CA LEU A 77 11.38 5.89 -9.59
C LEU A 77 11.56 4.55 -10.31
N GLY A 78 12.47 3.69 -9.84
CA GLY A 78 12.68 2.38 -10.44
C GLY A 78 11.45 1.47 -10.36
N GLU A 79 10.63 1.62 -9.32
CA GLU A 79 9.36 0.90 -9.17
C GLU A 79 8.25 1.48 -10.07
N ILE A 80 8.24 2.79 -10.32
CA ILE A 80 7.38 3.40 -11.34
C ILE A 80 7.69 2.77 -12.70
N GLU A 81 8.97 2.74 -13.10
CA GLU A 81 9.36 2.17 -14.39
C GLU A 81 9.07 0.67 -14.50
N ARG A 82 9.15 -0.10 -13.40
CA ARG A 82 8.73 -1.51 -13.37
C ARG A 82 7.22 -1.67 -13.58
N ALA A 83 6.42 -0.80 -12.98
CA ALA A 83 4.97 -0.81 -13.18
C ALA A 83 4.61 -0.49 -14.65
N LEU A 84 5.26 0.51 -15.24
CA LEU A 84 5.10 0.84 -16.66
C LEU A 84 5.50 -0.34 -17.56
N ALA A 85 6.64 -0.98 -17.29
CA ALA A 85 7.09 -2.17 -18.03
C ALA A 85 6.17 -3.41 -17.86
N ALA A 86 5.41 -3.46 -16.76
CA ALA A 86 4.37 -4.46 -16.52
C ALA A 86 3.04 -4.15 -17.24
N GLY A 87 2.94 -2.99 -17.88
CA GLY A 87 1.78 -2.57 -18.67
C GLY A 87 0.72 -1.79 -17.90
N TYR A 88 1.02 -1.31 -16.69
CA TYR A 88 0.19 -0.29 -16.06
C TYR A 88 0.34 1.04 -16.82
N ASN A 89 -0.76 1.77 -17.01
CA ASN A 89 -0.77 2.97 -17.85
C ASN A 89 -1.49 4.15 -17.16
N PRO A 90 -0.74 5.12 -16.60
CA PRO A 90 -1.31 6.30 -15.95
C PRO A 90 -2.18 7.17 -16.87
N GLN A 91 -1.95 7.16 -18.19
CA GLN A 91 -2.71 7.98 -19.13
C GLN A 91 -4.15 7.49 -19.31
N THR A 92 -4.37 6.17 -19.27
CA THR A 92 -5.71 5.58 -19.40
C THR A 92 -6.32 5.20 -18.06
N HIS A 93 -5.49 4.87 -17.06
CA HIS A 93 -5.91 4.50 -15.72
C HIS A 93 -5.05 5.25 -14.67
N PRO A 94 -5.38 6.52 -14.37
CA PRO A 94 -4.54 7.39 -13.54
C PRO A 94 -4.27 6.84 -12.14
N ASP A 95 -5.18 6.04 -11.59
CA ASP A 95 -5.05 5.49 -10.24
C ASP A 95 -4.41 4.10 -10.18
N ASP A 96 -4.03 3.50 -11.31
CA ASP A 96 -3.43 2.16 -11.32
C ASP A 96 -2.06 2.13 -10.64
N ILE A 97 -1.30 3.22 -10.74
CA ILE A 97 -0.02 3.42 -10.04
C ILE A 97 -0.21 4.55 -9.02
N VAL A 98 0.22 4.33 -7.79
CA VAL A 98 0.43 5.41 -6.81
C VAL A 98 1.92 5.41 -6.44
N PHE A 99 2.53 6.59 -6.39
CA PHE A 99 3.88 6.75 -5.85
C PHE A 99 3.79 7.07 -4.35
N THR A 100 4.34 6.23 -3.48
CA THR A 100 4.28 6.41 -2.02
C THR A 100 5.67 6.52 -1.42
N ALA A 101 5.99 7.64 -0.79
CA ALA A 101 7.26 7.84 -0.10
C ALA A 101 7.16 8.91 0.99
N ASP A 102 8.19 9.01 1.83
CA ASP A 102 8.33 10.09 2.82
C ASP A 102 9.16 11.27 2.28
N VAL A 103 9.91 11.05 1.19
CA VAL A 103 10.73 12.03 0.47
C VAL A 103 10.64 11.76 -1.04
N ILE A 104 10.91 12.77 -1.85
CA ILE A 104 10.91 12.65 -3.31
C ILE A 104 12.15 13.35 -3.87
N ASP A 105 12.81 12.74 -4.86
CA ASP A 105 13.95 13.36 -5.54
C ASP A 105 13.52 14.05 -6.84
N GLN A 106 14.43 14.84 -7.42
CA GLN A 106 14.13 15.64 -8.61
C GLN A 106 13.68 14.78 -9.80
N ALA A 107 14.31 13.63 -10.04
CA ALA A 107 13.96 12.77 -11.15
C ALA A 107 12.56 12.14 -10.96
N THR A 108 12.22 11.78 -9.73
CA THR A 108 10.88 11.26 -9.40
C THR A 108 9.83 12.36 -9.49
N LEU A 109 10.12 13.58 -9.00
CA LEU A 109 9.25 14.76 -9.14
C LEU A 109 8.90 15.02 -10.61
N GLU A 110 9.91 15.05 -11.48
CA GLU A 110 9.72 15.23 -12.93
C GLU A 110 8.83 14.11 -13.50
N ARG A 111 9.10 12.86 -13.13
CA ARG A 111 8.40 11.70 -13.70
C ARG A 111 6.94 11.59 -13.27
N VAL A 112 6.63 11.81 -11.98
CA VAL A 112 5.23 11.77 -11.51
C VAL A 112 4.43 12.94 -12.05
N SER A 113 5.06 14.11 -12.21
CA SER A 113 4.44 15.29 -12.83
C SER A 113 4.15 15.05 -14.31
N GLU A 114 5.13 14.53 -15.08
CA GLU A 114 4.98 14.19 -16.49
C GLU A 114 3.82 13.21 -16.73
N LEU A 115 3.75 12.15 -15.92
CA LEU A 115 2.77 11.07 -16.10
C LEU A 115 1.47 11.28 -15.31
N GLN A 116 1.38 12.35 -14.53
CA GLN A 116 0.28 12.63 -13.60
C GLN A 116 -0.03 11.44 -12.66
N ILE A 117 1.00 10.73 -12.21
CA ILE A 117 0.88 9.60 -11.27
C ILE A 117 0.56 10.16 -9.88
N PRO A 118 -0.57 9.78 -9.24
CA PRO A 118 -0.90 10.27 -7.91
C PRO A 118 0.20 9.98 -6.88
N VAL A 119 0.45 10.97 -6.03
CA VAL A 119 1.52 10.92 -5.03
C VAL A 119 0.94 10.81 -3.63
N ASN A 120 1.32 9.78 -2.90
CA ASN A 120 1.04 9.58 -1.49
C ASN A 120 2.20 10.11 -0.66
N ALA A 121 2.06 11.36 -0.21
CA ALA A 121 3.11 12.10 0.47
C ALA A 121 3.17 11.71 1.96
N GLY A 122 4.36 11.34 2.42
CA GLY A 122 4.66 11.01 3.81
C GLY A 122 5.35 12.12 4.59
N SER A 123 5.54 13.31 4.01
CA SER A 123 6.00 14.50 4.73
C SER A 123 5.40 15.77 4.12
N VAL A 124 5.25 16.81 4.94
CA VAL A 124 4.77 18.13 4.49
C VAL A 124 5.76 18.76 3.49
N ASP A 125 7.07 18.58 3.71
CA ASP A 125 8.11 19.05 2.79
C ASP A 125 8.01 18.38 1.41
N MET A 126 7.81 17.06 1.35
CA MET A 126 7.60 16.35 0.09
C MET A 126 6.34 16.84 -0.64
N LEU A 127 5.27 17.12 0.11
CA LEU A 127 4.02 17.66 -0.42
C LEU A 127 4.22 19.06 -1.02
N ASP A 128 4.99 19.93 -0.37
CA ASP A 128 5.28 21.29 -0.83
C ASP A 128 6.19 21.27 -2.07
N GLN A 129 7.23 20.42 -2.07
CA GLN A 129 8.10 20.20 -3.24
C GLN A 129 7.31 19.79 -4.49
N LEU A 130 6.36 18.86 -4.33
CA LEU A 130 5.48 18.43 -5.41
C LEU A 130 4.58 19.58 -5.89
N GLY A 131 3.96 20.31 -4.95
CA GLY A 131 3.04 21.40 -5.30
C GLY A 131 3.72 22.57 -6.03
N LEU A 132 4.98 22.85 -5.72
CA LEU A 132 5.78 23.88 -6.41
C LEU A 132 5.99 23.59 -7.90
N VAL A 133 6.20 22.33 -8.26
CA VAL A 133 6.51 21.92 -9.66
C VAL A 133 5.29 21.40 -10.40
N SER A 134 4.27 20.94 -9.69
CA SER A 134 3.01 20.44 -10.24
C SER A 134 1.80 20.92 -9.44
N PRO A 135 1.43 22.21 -9.52
CA PRO A 135 0.18 22.70 -8.92
C PRO A 135 -1.02 21.88 -9.39
N GLY A 136 -2.01 21.66 -8.53
CA GLY A 136 -3.16 20.82 -8.89
C GLY A 136 -2.93 19.31 -8.81
N HIS A 137 -1.74 18.84 -8.40
CA HIS A 137 -1.44 17.41 -8.38
C HIS A 137 -2.42 16.61 -7.50
N ARG A 138 -2.76 15.40 -7.95
CA ARG A 138 -3.59 14.46 -7.20
C ARG A 138 -2.76 13.79 -6.12
N VAL A 139 -3.11 14.02 -4.86
CA VAL A 139 -2.32 13.59 -3.72
C VAL A 139 -3.10 12.72 -2.75
N TRP A 140 -2.39 11.79 -2.14
CA TRP A 140 -2.79 11.12 -0.90
C TRP A 140 -1.92 11.64 0.24
N LEU A 141 -2.45 11.62 1.46
CA LEU A 141 -1.66 11.85 2.66
C LEU A 141 -1.43 10.55 3.41
N ARG A 142 -0.17 10.17 3.61
CA ARG A 142 0.19 9.10 4.54
C ARG A 142 0.28 9.68 5.93
N VAL A 143 -0.62 9.27 6.83
CA VAL A 143 -0.68 9.78 8.20
C VAL A 143 -0.02 8.82 9.17
N ASN A 144 0.78 9.37 10.09
CA ASN A 144 1.26 8.71 11.28
C ASN A 144 0.31 9.03 12.46
N PRO A 145 -0.44 8.05 12.98
CA PRO A 145 -1.50 8.29 13.97
C PRO A 145 -0.99 8.45 15.41
N GLY A 146 0.32 8.58 15.62
CA GLY A 146 0.90 8.73 16.96
C GLY A 146 1.40 7.42 17.58
N PHE A 147 1.07 6.30 16.97
CA PHE A 147 1.49 4.96 17.40
C PHE A 147 1.79 4.10 16.17
N GLY A 148 2.44 2.96 16.40
CA GLY A 148 2.69 2.00 15.34
C GLY A 148 2.90 0.59 15.88
N HIS A 149 3.31 -0.31 15.00
CA HIS A 149 3.53 -1.71 15.33
C HIS A 149 4.92 -2.14 14.86
N GLY A 150 5.68 -2.81 15.73
CA GLY A 150 7.02 -3.27 15.41
C GLY A 150 7.83 -3.60 16.66
N HIS A 151 8.68 -4.62 16.56
CA HIS A 151 9.49 -5.10 17.70
C HIS A 151 10.69 -4.21 18.04
N SER A 152 11.00 -3.17 17.25
CA SER A 152 12.13 -2.26 17.50
C SER A 152 11.80 -0.83 17.08
N GLN A 153 12.56 0.15 17.60
CA GLN A 153 12.46 1.56 17.18
C GLN A 153 12.65 1.74 15.67
N LYS A 154 13.48 0.90 15.02
CA LYS A 154 13.78 1.00 13.57
C LYS A 154 12.73 0.34 12.68
N THR A 155 11.97 -0.61 13.20
CA THR A 155 10.94 -1.36 12.44
C THR A 155 9.53 -0.86 12.76
N ASN A 156 9.42 0.19 13.57
CA ASN A 156 8.12 0.78 13.89
C ASN A 156 7.60 1.57 12.69
N THR A 157 6.42 1.20 12.23
CA THR A 157 5.72 1.75 11.06
C THR A 157 4.93 3.02 11.37
N GLY A 158 4.86 3.41 12.65
CA GLY A 158 4.24 4.65 13.15
C GLY A 158 4.75 5.02 14.56
N GLY A 159 4.24 6.09 15.15
CA GLY A 159 4.70 6.63 16.43
C GLY A 159 5.97 7.49 16.32
N GLU A 160 6.36 8.10 17.43
CA GLU A 160 7.40 9.16 17.49
C GLU A 160 8.78 8.72 16.99
N ASN A 161 9.05 7.42 17.05
CA ASN A 161 10.33 6.84 16.59
C ASN A 161 10.31 6.44 15.10
N SER A 162 9.18 6.65 14.41
CA SER A 162 9.04 6.29 13.00
C SER A 162 9.21 7.51 12.11
N LYS A 163 10.01 7.36 11.04
CA LYS A 163 10.18 8.38 10.00
C LYS A 163 8.98 8.50 9.04
N HIS A 164 7.97 7.66 9.23
CA HIS A 164 6.97 7.38 8.23
C HIS A 164 5.71 8.21 8.40
N GLY A 165 5.28 8.87 7.33
CA GLY A 165 4.03 9.62 7.30
C GLY A 165 4.09 10.98 7.99
N ILE A 166 3.15 11.84 7.63
CA ILE A 166 2.91 13.13 8.26
C ILE A 166 2.38 12.87 9.66
N TRP A 167 3.03 13.45 10.67
CA TRP A 167 2.57 13.34 12.04
C TRP A 167 1.15 13.93 12.15
N TYR A 168 0.24 13.26 12.85
CA TYR A 168 -1.16 13.64 12.82
C TYR A 168 -1.44 15.10 13.24
N THR A 169 -0.63 15.68 14.15
CA THR A 169 -0.78 17.10 14.53
C THR A 169 -0.26 18.08 13.48
N ASP A 170 0.46 17.62 12.47
CA ASP A 170 0.97 18.42 11.35
C ASP A 170 0.02 18.41 10.15
N LEU A 171 -1.12 17.71 10.24
CA LEU A 171 -2.17 17.76 9.21
C LEU A 171 -2.64 19.19 8.88
N PRO A 172 -2.82 20.13 9.83
CA PRO A 172 -3.11 21.52 9.49
C PRO A 172 -2.06 22.17 8.57
N ALA A 173 -0.77 21.87 8.79
CA ALA A 173 0.30 22.37 7.93
C ALA A 173 0.26 21.72 6.54
N ALA A 174 -0.09 20.43 6.44
CA ALA A 174 -0.33 19.77 5.16
C ALA A 174 -1.52 20.39 4.41
N LEU A 175 -2.58 20.79 5.11
CA LEU A 175 -3.72 21.49 4.51
C LEU A 175 -3.32 22.85 3.93
N ASP A 176 -2.50 23.62 4.64
CA ASP A 176 -1.99 24.90 4.12
C ASP A 176 -1.21 24.71 2.81
N VAL A 177 -0.42 23.63 2.70
CA VAL A 177 0.30 23.28 1.46
C VAL A 177 -0.67 22.86 0.34
N ILE A 178 -1.67 22.03 0.65
CA ILE A 178 -2.71 21.62 -0.30
C ILE A 178 -3.41 22.84 -0.88
N GLN A 179 -3.84 23.78 -0.03
CA GLN A 179 -4.54 24.99 -0.45
C GLN A 179 -3.63 25.92 -1.28
N ARG A 180 -2.38 26.12 -0.84
CA ARG A 180 -1.39 26.99 -1.51
C ARG A 180 -1.13 26.57 -2.95
N HIS A 181 -1.01 25.26 -3.19
CA HIS A 181 -0.68 24.71 -4.52
C HIS A 181 -1.88 24.12 -5.25
N HIS A 182 -3.10 24.34 -4.73
CA HIS A 182 -4.35 23.79 -5.25
C HIS A 182 -4.34 22.27 -5.44
N LEU A 183 -3.61 21.53 -4.60
CA LEU A 183 -3.52 20.07 -4.70
C LEU A 183 -4.91 19.43 -4.53
N GLN A 184 -5.12 18.31 -5.22
CA GLN A 184 -6.39 17.59 -5.17
C GLN A 184 -6.24 16.40 -4.23
N LEU A 185 -6.83 16.49 -3.04
CA LEU A 185 -6.84 15.39 -2.07
C LEU A 185 -7.69 14.23 -2.60
N VAL A 186 -7.04 13.13 -2.95
CA VAL A 186 -7.70 11.89 -3.39
C VAL A 186 -8.06 11.02 -2.21
N GLY A 187 -7.18 10.93 -1.21
CA GLY A 187 -7.41 10.04 -0.08
C GLY A 187 -6.40 10.14 1.06
N ILE A 188 -6.73 9.46 2.15
CA ILE A 188 -5.87 9.33 3.33
C ILE A 188 -5.46 7.88 3.52
N HIS A 189 -4.21 7.68 3.89
CA HIS A 189 -3.57 6.36 3.97
C HIS A 189 -2.85 6.19 5.30
N MET A 190 -2.96 5.01 5.91
CA MET A 190 -2.13 4.59 7.04
C MET A 190 -1.49 3.23 6.72
N HIS A 191 -0.18 3.12 6.91
CA HIS A 191 0.56 1.85 6.77
C HIS A 191 1.24 1.52 8.09
N ILE A 192 0.51 0.85 8.97
CA ILE A 192 0.99 0.45 10.30
C ILE A 192 1.27 -1.07 10.37
N GLY A 193 0.35 -1.90 9.88
CA GLY A 193 0.51 -3.36 9.89
C GLY A 193 0.27 -4.00 11.24
N SER A 194 -0.87 -4.67 11.38
CA SER A 194 -1.30 -5.31 12.62
C SER A 194 -1.07 -6.83 12.65
N GLY A 195 -0.61 -7.44 11.55
CA GLY A 195 -0.56 -8.90 11.45
C GLY A 195 -1.92 -9.53 11.74
N VAL A 196 -2.00 -10.36 12.77
CA VAL A 196 -3.23 -10.99 13.30
C VAL A 196 -3.69 -10.37 14.64
N ASP A 197 -3.09 -9.27 15.09
CA ASP A 197 -3.57 -8.52 16.25
C ASP A 197 -4.77 -7.64 15.84
N TYR A 198 -5.97 -8.22 15.93
CA TYR A 198 -7.21 -7.54 15.55
C TYR A 198 -7.59 -6.40 16.49
N ALA A 199 -7.13 -6.40 17.74
CA ALA A 199 -7.35 -5.28 18.66
C ALA A 199 -6.49 -4.07 18.23
N HIS A 200 -5.24 -4.30 17.85
CA HIS A 200 -4.39 -3.26 17.26
C HIS A 200 -4.96 -2.78 15.91
N LEU A 201 -5.50 -3.68 15.08
CA LEU A 201 -6.20 -3.28 13.85
C LEU A 201 -7.39 -2.35 14.10
N GLU A 202 -8.22 -2.64 15.10
CA GLU A 202 -9.34 -1.77 15.48
C GLU A 202 -8.86 -0.38 15.92
N GLN A 203 -7.73 -0.29 16.65
CA GLN A 203 -7.12 0.99 16.99
C GLN A 203 -6.70 1.80 15.75
N VAL A 204 -6.10 1.15 14.75
CA VAL A 204 -5.71 1.79 13.48
C VAL A 204 -6.95 2.27 12.72
N CYS A 205 -8.00 1.44 12.62
CA CYS A 205 -9.27 1.83 11.99
C CYS A 205 -9.90 3.04 12.69
N GLY A 206 -9.96 3.03 14.03
CA GLY A 206 -10.47 4.14 14.82
C GLY A 206 -9.63 5.42 14.66
N ALA A 207 -8.31 5.29 14.53
CA ALA A 207 -7.43 6.42 14.23
C ALA A 207 -7.70 6.98 12.83
N MET A 208 -7.86 6.13 11.80
CA MET A 208 -8.23 6.59 10.45
C MET A 208 -9.51 7.42 10.47
N VAL A 209 -10.57 6.90 11.09
CA VAL A 209 -11.85 7.61 11.23
C VAL A 209 -11.67 8.96 11.89
N ARG A 210 -10.98 8.99 13.04
CA ARG A 210 -10.74 10.22 13.79
C ARG A 210 -10.00 11.26 12.95
N GLN A 211 -8.87 10.87 12.36
CA GLN A 211 -8.02 11.79 11.59
C GLN A 211 -8.73 12.30 10.35
N VAL A 212 -9.48 11.47 9.62
CA VAL A 212 -10.24 11.92 8.44
C VAL A 212 -11.34 12.91 8.83
N ILE A 213 -12.12 12.62 9.88
CA ILE A 213 -13.20 13.49 10.35
C ILE A 213 -12.63 14.82 10.86
N GLU A 214 -11.59 14.79 11.70
CA GLU A 214 -10.96 15.99 12.25
C GLU A 214 -10.27 16.83 11.19
N PHE A 215 -9.73 16.22 10.12
CA PHE A 215 -9.13 16.94 9.01
C PHE A 215 -10.17 17.70 8.17
N GLY A 216 -11.41 17.21 8.14
CA GLY A 216 -12.57 17.94 7.61
C GLY A 216 -12.49 18.26 6.12
N GLN A 217 -11.75 17.48 5.34
CA GLN A 217 -11.64 17.63 3.89
C GLN A 217 -12.40 16.49 3.17
N ASP A 218 -13.05 16.80 2.06
CA ASP A 218 -13.60 15.78 1.18
C ASP A 218 -12.49 14.94 0.54
N LEU A 219 -12.76 13.65 0.35
CA LEU A 219 -11.83 12.70 -0.25
C LEU A 219 -12.59 11.54 -0.90
N GLN A 220 -11.94 10.86 -1.83
CA GLN A 220 -12.56 9.80 -2.63
C GLN A 220 -12.27 8.40 -2.07
N ALA A 221 -11.20 8.23 -1.30
CA ALA A 221 -10.81 6.92 -0.79
C ALA A 221 -9.96 6.98 0.49
N ILE A 222 -9.99 5.87 1.23
CA ILE A 222 -9.03 5.59 2.30
C ILE A 222 -8.25 4.33 1.98
N SER A 223 -7.05 4.21 2.53
CA SER A 223 -6.24 3.00 2.39
C SER A 223 -5.83 2.43 3.74
N ALA A 224 -6.11 1.14 3.90
CA ALA A 224 -5.69 0.31 5.03
C ALA A 224 -4.17 0.08 5.12
N GLY A 225 -3.44 0.47 4.08
CA GLY A 225 -2.03 0.13 3.94
C GLY A 225 -1.83 -1.37 3.76
N GLY A 226 -0.96 -1.96 4.58
CA GLY A 226 -0.56 -3.36 4.45
C GLY A 226 -0.08 -3.90 5.78
N GLY A 227 0.78 -4.92 5.76
CA GLY A 227 1.28 -5.57 6.98
C GLY A 227 0.36 -6.67 7.49
N LEU A 228 -0.44 -7.28 6.60
CA LEU A 228 -1.01 -8.59 6.83
C LEU A 228 0.15 -9.58 6.97
N SER A 229 0.15 -10.34 8.06
CA SER A 229 1.18 -11.34 8.34
C SER A 229 0.94 -12.60 7.51
N VAL A 230 2.01 -13.40 7.36
CA VAL A 230 1.93 -14.75 6.82
C VAL A 230 2.53 -15.69 7.87
N PRO A 231 1.91 -16.86 8.12
CA PRO A 231 2.46 -17.80 9.09
C PRO A 231 3.65 -18.55 8.46
N TYR A 232 4.85 -18.21 8.92
CA TYR A 232 6.13 -18.77 8.49
C TYR A 232 6.43 -20.09 9.20
N GLN A 233 6.02 -20.21 10.48
CA GLN A 233 6.20 -21.42 11.27
C GLN A 233 4.90 -22.25 11.31
N GLN A 234 5.06 -23.55 11.54
CA GLN A 234 3.93 -24.43 11.73
C GLN A 234 3.18 -24.06 13.01
N GLY A 235 1.85 -23.97 12.92
CA GLY A 235 0.97 -23.58 14.02
C GLY A 235 0.76 -22.09 14.19
N GLU A 236 1.45 -21.22 13.43
CA GLU A 236 1.15 -19.79 13.41
C GLU A 236 -0.19 -19.51 12.70
N GLU A 237 -0.92 -18.53 13.21
CA GLU A 237 -2.24 -18.14 12.71
C GLU A 237 -2.13 -17.41 11.36
N ALA A 238 -3.05 -17.73 10.44
CA ALA A 238 -3.21 -17.01 9.19
C ALA A 238 -4.18 -15.84 9.38
N VAL A 239 -3.97 -14.76 8.62
CA VAL A 239 -4.89 -13.62 8.62
C VAL A 239 -6.28 -14.04 8.14
N ASP A 240 -7.29 -13.64 8.90
CA ASP A 240 -8.71 -13.68 8.52
C ASP A 240 -9.04 -12.40 7.72
N THR A 241 -9.18 -12.56 6.40
CA THR A 241 -9.43 -11.45 5.48
C THR A 241 -10.83 -10.86 5.60
N GLU A 242 -11.80 -11.67 6.02
CA GLU A 242 -13.18 -11.26 6.26
C GLU A 242 -13.25 -10.39 7.52
N HIS A 243 -12.54 -10.76 8.58
CA HIS A 243 -12.42 -9.93 9.79
C HIS A 243 -11.69 -8.62 9.48
N TYR A 244 -10.60 -8.69 8.70
CA TYR A 244 -9.86 -7.50 8.26
C TYR A 244 -10.76 -6.54 7.46
N TYR A 245 -11.55 -7.09 6.53
CA TYR A 245 -12.51 -6.31 5.74
C TYR A 245 -13.61 -5.70 6.62
N GLY A 246 -14.19 -6.46 7.57
CA GLY A 246 -15.25 -5.97 8.43
C GLY A 246 -14.87 -4.70 9.21
N LEU A 247 -13.67 -4.70 9.82
CA LEU A 247 -13.16 -3.54 10.57
C LEU A 247 -12.89 -2.32 9.67
N TRP A 248 -12.25 -2.52 8.52
CA TRP A 248 -11.97 -1.42 7.59
C TRP A 248 -13.22 -0.90 6.88
N ASN A 249 -14.17 -1.78 6.55
CA ASN A 249 -15.43 -1.39 5.96
C ASN A 249 -16.27 -0.54 6.93
N ALA A 250 -16.33 -0.92 8.21
CA ALA A 250 -17.00 -0.11 9.23
C ALA A 250 -16.40 1.30 9.34
N ALA A 251 -15.07 1.41 9.31
CA ALA A 251 -14.37 2.70 9.27
C ALA A 251 -14.73 3.51 8.02
N ARG A 252 -14.70 2.87 6.83
CA ARG A 252 -15.09 3.49 5.55
C ARG A 252 -16.52 4.02 5.60
N GLU A 253 -17.48 3.23 6.08
CA GLU A 253 -18.89 3.62 6.16
C GLU A 253 -19.13 4.77 7.14
N GLN A 254 -18.39 4.81 8.26
CA GLN A 254 -18.45 5.93 9.18
C GLN A 254 -17.94 7.23 8.54
N ILE A 255 -16.80 7.16 7.84
CA ILE A 255 -16.22 8.29 7.11
C ILE A 255 -17.19 8.76 6.01
N ALA A 256 -17.70 7.85 5.19
CA ALA A 256 -18.61 8.18 4.10
C ALA A 256 -19.89 8.88 4.61
N ARG A 257 -20.45 8.42 5.74
CA ARG A 257 -21.61 9.08 6.37
C ARG A 257 -21.30 10.49 6.85
N HIS A 258 -20.08 10.74 7.35
CA HIS A 258 -19.67 12.07 7.77
C HIS A 258 -19.45 13.00 6.58
N LEU A 259 -18.71 12.57 5.56
CA LEU A 259 -18.43 13.38 4.37
C LEU A 259 -19.70 13.73 3.58
N ALA A 260 -20.72 12.87 3.58
CA ALA A 260 -22.02 13.18 2.98
C ALA A 260 -22.80 14.32 3.68
N THR A 261 -22.32 14.81 4.83
CA THR A 261 -22.94 15.92 5.58
C THR A 261 -22.18 17.24 5.49
N LEU A 262 -21.00 17.25 4.86
CA LEU A 262 -20.21 18.45 4.57
C LEU A 262 -20.74 19.15 3.31
#